data_AF-A0A7V3U6Y7-F1
#
_entry.id   AF-A0A7V3U6Y7-F1
#
_cell.length_a   1.000
_cell.length_b   1.000
_cell.length_c   1.000
_cell.angle_alpha   90.00
_cell.angle_beta   90.00
_cell.angle_gamma   90.00
#
_symmetry.space_group_name_H-M   'P 1'
#
loop_
_entity.id
_entity.type
_entity.pdbx_description
1 polymer ?
#
loop_
_entity_poly.entity_id
_entity_poly.type
_entity_poly.pdbx_seq_one_letter_code
_entity_poly.pdbx_strand_id
1 'polypeptide(L)'
;MFKKGFTLIELLVVALIISILVTIVSVNYSQYKKSSRDTKGIEEIEAIAKALELKYAESMQYPDLPDSPSEIPSGDTRLSPYLKGVPNSNGTSNYYWLDGGSREKYCVYFKLEKVENTYFTCSQAGCQKCQTEAFSPTTCCRNF
;
A
#
# COMPACT_ATOMS: atom_id res chain seq x y z
N MET A 1 43.83 14.15 -45.48
CA MET A 1 43.55 14.22 -44.03
C MET A 1 42.61 13.09 -43.68
N PHE A 2 43.13 11.96 -43.20
CA PHE A 2 42.30 10.77 -42.93
C PHE A 2 41.54 10.97 -41.61
N LYS A 3 40.22 11.12 -41.70
CA LYS A 3 39.34 11.09 -40.53
C LYS A 3 39.47 9.71 -39.90
N LYS A 4 39.93 9.64 -38.64
CA LYS A 4 39.93 8.41 -37.85
C LYS A 4 38.47 7.98 -37.68
N GLY A 5 38.07 6.92 -38.38
CA GLY A 5 36.77 6.29 -38.23
C GLY A 5 36.77 5.34 -37.03
N PHE A 6 35.60 5.18 -36.41
CA PHE A 6 35.37 4.18 -35.37
C PHE A 6 35.66 2.77 -35.91
N THR A 7 36.32 1.94 -35.10
CA THR A 7 36.58 0.55 -35.47
C THR A 7 35.36 -0.32 -35.18
N LEU A 8 35.17 -1.40 -35.96
CA LEU A 8 34.11 -2.39 -35.71
C LEU A 8 34.24 -3.03 -34.33
N ILE A 9 35.48 -3.19 -33.84
CA ILE A 9 35.73 -3.76 -32.52
C ILE A 9 35.34 -2.80 -31.38
N GLU A 10 35.50 -1.48 -31.55
CA GLU A 10 35.00 -0.50 -30.58
C GLU A 10 33.48 -0.56 -30.47
N LEU A 11 32.77 -0.66 -31.59
CA LEU A 11 31.30 -0.75 -31.56
C LEU A 11 30.83 -2.06 -30.92
N LEU A 12 31.56 -3.16 -31.12
CA LEU A 12 31.28 -4.46 -30.50
C LEU A 12 31.48 -4.42 -28.98
N VAL A 13 32.59 -3.84 -28.49
CA VAL A 13 32.86 -3.71 -27.06
C VAL A 13 31.83 -2.81 -26.38
N VAL A 14 31.43 -1.71 -27.01
CA VAL A 14 30.41 -0.80 -26.46
C VAL A 14 29.06 -1.49 -26.33
N ALA A 15 28.60 -2.23 -27.34
CA ALA A 15 27.36 -2.99 -27.26
C ALA A 15 27.39 -4.07 -26.16
N LEU A 16 28.55 -4.70 -25.94
CA LEU A 16 28.77 -5.67 -24.87
C LEU A 16 28.71 -5.03 -23.48
N ILE A 17 29.26 -3.83 -23.29
CA ILE A 17 29.17 -3.11 -22.00
C ILE A 17 27.72 -2.65 -21.75
N ILE A 18 27.04 -2.11 -22.76
CA ILE A 18 25.64 -1.65 -22.63
C ILE A 18 24.72 -2.80 -22.22
N SER A 19 24.87 -3.99 -22.79
CA SER A 19 24.01 -5.13 -22.48
C SER A 19 24.15 -5.61 -21.02
N ILE A 20 25.37 -5.59 -20.48
CA ILE A 20 25.64 -5.90 -19.07
C ILE A 20 24.99 -4.84 -18.15
N LEU A 21 25.17 -3.56 -18.46
CA LEU A 21 24.62 -2.45 -17.66
C LEU A 21 23.08 -2.48 -17.62
N VAL A 22 22.41 -2.72 -18.76
CA VAL A 22 20.95 -2.78 -18.84
C VAL A 22 20.37 -3.89 -17.96
N THR A 23 21.05 -5.04 -17.88
CA THR A 23 20.61 -6.17 -17.07
C THR A 23 20.60 -5.82 -15.58
N ILE A 24 21.67 -5.19 -15.07
CA ILE A 24 21.81 -4.83 -13.65
C ILE A 24 20.77 -3.77 -13.23
N VAL A 25 20.53 -2.77 -14.09
CA VAL A 25 19.59 -1.68 -13.80
C VAL A 25 18.14 -2.17 -13.73
N SER A 26 17.78 -3.15 -14.57
CA SER A 26 16.39 -3.63 -14.69
C SER A 26 15.86 -4.32 -13.42
N VAL A 27 16.69 -5.10 -12.73
CA VAL A 27 16.28 -5.86 -11.52
C VAL A 27 15.98 -4.93 -10.35
N ASN A 28 16.76 -3.87 -10.21
CA ASN A 28 16.63 -2.89 -9.14
C ASN A 28 15.33 -2.07 -9.26
N TYR A 29 14.97 -1.65 -10.48
CA TYR A 29 13.82 -0.79 -10.73
C TYR A 29 12.47 -1.42 -10.29
N SER A 30 12.31 -2.73 -10.43
CA SER A 30 11.10 -3.43 -10.01
C SER A 30 10.87 -3.35 -8.49
N GLN A 31 11.93 -3.57 -7.70
CA GLN A 31 11.82 -3.52 -6.23
C GLN A 31 11.52 -2.11 -5.69
N TYR A 32 12.09 -1.07 -6.31
CA TYR A 32 11.80 0.32 -5.93
C TYR A 32 10.33 0.69 -6.16
N LYS A 33 9.73 0.24 -7.27
CA LYS A 33 8.30 0.45 -7.54
C LYS A 33 7.40 -0.18 -6.49
N LYS A 34 7.68 -1.43 -6.09
CA LYS A 34 6.94 -2.12 -5.02
C LYS A 34 7.02 -1.34 -3.71
N SER A 35 8.23 -0.95 -3.32
CA SER A 35 8.45 -0.19 -2.08
C SER A 35 7.73 1.16 -2.08
N SER A 36 7.72 1.86 -3.21
CA SER A 36 7.02 3.15 -3.33
C SER A 36 5.50 3.00 -3.21
N ARG A 37 4.90 1.96 -3.81
CA ARG A 37 3.47 1.66 -3.67
C ARG A 37 3.10 1.23 -2.25
N ASP A 38 3.94 0.43 -1.62
CA ASP A 38 3.75 0.02 -0.22
C ASP A 38 3.80 1.24 0.72
N THR A 39 4.79 2.14 0.54
CA THR A 39 4.87 3.39 1.31
C THR A 39 3.62 4.26 1.10
N LYS A 40 3.21 4.46 -0.16
CA LYS A 40 1.96 5.18 -0.47
C LYS A 40 0.76 4.56 0.25
N GLY A 41 0.66 3.22 0.24
CA GLY A 41 -0.46 2.55 0.89
C GLY A 41 -0.43 2.64 2.41
N ILE A 42 0.75 2.62 3.02
CA ILE A 42 0.90 2.86 4.46
C ILE A 42 0.40 4.26 4.81
N GLU A 43 0.83 5.30 4.08
CA GLU A 43 0.41 6.69 4.30
C GLU A 43 -1.10 6.87 4.13
N GLU A 44 -1.69 6.24 3.10
CA GLU A 44 -3.14 6.32 2.85
C GLU A 44 -3.95 5.59 3.95
N ILE A 45 -3.51 4.41 4.40
CA ILE A 45 -4.17 3.70 5.52
C ILE A 45 -4.06 4.48 6.83
N GLU A 46 -2.90 5.09 7.11
CA GLU A 46 -2.72 5.94 8.30
C GLU A 46 -3.63 7.18 8.25
N ALA A 47 -3.82 7.79 7.07
CA ALA A 47 -4.75 8.89 6.89
C ALA A 47 -6.21 8.47 7.15
N ILE A 48 -6.60 7.27 6.70
CA ILE A 48 -7.92 6.68 6.96
C ILE A 48 -8.12 6.44 8.45
N ALA A 49 -7.16 5.80 9.12
CA ALA A 49 -7.21 5.55 10.56
C ALA A 49 -7.35 6.85 11.34
N LYS A 50 -6.55 7.88 11.01
CA LYS A 50 -6.66 9.20 11.64
C LYS A 50 -8.04 9.84 11.44
N ALA A 51 -8.62 9.73 10.25
CA ALA A 51 -9.96 10.26 9.99
C ALA A 51 -11.05 9.49 10.76
N LEU A 52 -10.89 8.18 10.95
CA LEU A 52 -11.76 7.37 11.81
C LEU A 52 -11.69 7.82 13.27
N GLU A 53 -10.49 8.05 13.81
CA GLU A 53 -10.31 8.59 15.17
C GLU A 53 -10.97 9.97 15.34
N LEU A 54 -10.82 10.85 14.35
CA LEU A 54 -11.48 12.17 14.37
C LEU A 54 -13.01 12.06 14.35
N LYS A 55 -13.56 11.11 13.58
CA LYS A 55 -14.99 10.82 13.59
C LYS A 55 -15.47 10.31 14.95
N TYR A 56 -14.71 9.42 15.56
CA TYR A 56 -15.00 8.91 16.88
C TYR A 56 -14.98 10.02 17.93
N ALA A 57 -14.01 10.94 17.86
CA ALA A 57 -13.93 12.06 18.79
C ALA A 57 -15.17 12.99 18.75
N GLU A 58 -15.86 13.10 17.61
CA GLU A 58 -17.09 13.89 17.50
C GLU A 58 -18.34 13.12 17.95
N SER A 59 -18.46 11.86 17.53
CA SER A 59 -19.72 11.11 17.59
C SER A 59 -19.72 10.04 18.69
N MET A 60 -18.60 9.86 19.38
CA MET A 60 -18.30 8.75 20.31
C MET A 60 -18.50 7.36 19.69
N GLN A 61 -18.53 7.29 18.36
CA GLN A 61 -18.78 6.09 17.57
C GLN A 61 -18.08 6.22 16.22
N TYR A 62 -17.60 5.11 15.68
CA TYR A 62 -17.12 5.06 14.31
C TYR A 62 -18.30 5.11 13.31
N PRO A 63 -18.03 5.51 12.06
CA PRO A 63 -18.99 5.35 10.97
C PRO A 63 -19.43 3.90 10.86
N ASP A 64 -20.63 3.69 10.33
CA ASP A 64 -21.13 2.35 10.01
C ASP A 64 -20.29 1.75 8.87
N LEU A 65 -19.42 0.81 9.25
CA LEU A 65 -18.56 0.05 8.34
C LEU A 65 -19.14 -1.35 8.16
N PRO A 66 -18.69 -2.12 7.15
CA PRO A 66 -19.14 -3.49 6.97
C PRO A 66 -18.73 -4.40 8.14
N ASP A 67 -19.61 -5.31 8.56
CA ASP A 67 -19.33 -6.29 9.62
C ASP A 67 -18.16 -7.22 9.27
N SER A 68 -17.95 -7.48 7.98
CA SER A 68 -16.94 -8.40 7.46
C SER A 68 -15.98 -7.69 6.49
N PRO A 69 -14.74 -8.20 6.33
CA PRO A 69 -13.73 -7.53 5.52
C PRO A 69 -14.23 -7.23 4.11
N SER A 70 -14.38 -5.96 3.80
CA SER A 70 -14.96 -5.49 2.55
C SER A 70 -14.07 -4.41 1.94
N GLU A 71 -13.97 -4.42 0.61
CA GLU A 71 -13.19 -3.41 -0.11
C GLU A 71 -13.81 -2.03 0.12
N ILE A 72 -12.96 -1.01 0.32
CA ILE A 72 -13.40 0.37 0.43
C ILE A 72 -13.96 0.81 -0.92
N PRO A 73 -15.23 1.26 -1.01
CA PRO A 73 -15.79 1.73 -2.26
C PRO A 73 -15.02 2.94 -2.81
N SER A 74 -14.83 3.00 -4.12
CA SER A 74 -14.24 4.18 -4.75
C SER A 74 -15.13 5.41 -4.51
N GLY A 75 -14.52 6.49 -4.02
CA GLY A 75 -15.25 7.73 -3.75
C GLY A 75 -16.12 7.70 -2.48
N ASP A 76 -15.89 6.77 -1.57
CA ASP A 76 -16.59 6.75 -0.28
C ASP A 76 -16.43 8.09 0.46
N THR A 77 -17.51 8.54 1.11
CA THR A 77 -17.59 9.85 1.77
C THR A 77 -17.85 9.76 3.27
N ARG A 78 -17.91 8.56 3.88
CA ARG A 78 -18.22 8.35 5.31
C ARG A 78 -17.25 9.08 6.24
N LEU A 79 -16.02 9.34 5.78
CA LEU A 79 -14.98 10.06 6.53
C LEU A 79 -14.95 11.57 6.28
N SER A 80 -15.89 12.13 5.51
CA SER A 80 -16.00 13.58 5.34
C SER A 80 -16.44 14.26 6.65
N PRO A 81 -15.90 15.43 7.03
CA PRO A 81 -15.00 16.30 6.25
C PRO A 81 -13.50 15.98 6.43
N TYR A 82 -13.15 15.01 7.27
CA TYR A 82 -11.76 14.73 7.67
C TYR A 82 -10.91 14.10 6.57
N LEU A 83 -11.54 13.33 5.69
CA LEU A 83 -10.89 12.78 4.51
C LEU A 83 -11.85 12.90 3.32
N LYS A 84 -11.45 13.72 2.33
CA LYS A 84 -12.24 13.95 1.13
C LYS A 84 -11.96 12.84 0.12
N GLY A 85 -12.93 11.92 0.00
CA GLY A 85 -12.81 10.73 -0.85
C GLY A 85 -11.84 9.74 -0.22
N VAL A 86 -12.38 8.68 0.39
CA VAL A 86 -11.54 7.66 1.02
C VAL A 86 -10.71 6.95 -0.06
N PRO A 87 -9.37 6.94 0.03
CA PRO A 87 -8.55 6.14 -0.85
C PRO A 87 -8.95 4.67 -0.77
N ASN A 88 -8.97 3.98 -1.91
CA ASN A 88 -9.35 2.57 -1.97
C ASN A 88 -8.25 1.65 -2.51
N SER A 89 -7.13 2.19 -2.99
CA SER A 89 -6.03 1.39 -3.56
C SER A 89 -4.76 2.22 -3.73
N ASN A 90 -3.59 1.58 -3.57
CA ASN A 90 -2.30 2.19 -3.96
C ASN A 90 -2.01 2.05 -5.48
N GLY A 91 -3.00 1.61 -6.26
CA GLY A 91 -2.88 1.29 -7.68
C GLY A 91 -2.51 -0.16 -7.98
N THR A 92 -2.36 -1.01 -6.95
CA THR A 92 -2.10 -2.45 -7.11
C THR A 92 -2.85 -3.27 -6.06
N SER A 93 -2.72 -2.91 -4.79
CA SER A 93 -3.46 -3.53 -3.68
C SER A 93 -4.66 -2.67 -3.29
N ASN A 94 -5.84 -3.27 -3.24
CA ASN A 94 -7.05 -2.62 -2.74
C ASN A 94 -7.05 -2.57 -1.21
N TYR A 95 -7.77 -1.61 -0.67
CA TYR A 95 -7.92 -1.38 0.76
C TYR A 95 -9.23 -1.95 1.26
N TYR A 96 -9.19 -2.46 2.47
CA TYR A 96 -10.31 -3.13 3.09
C TYR A 96 -10.55 -2.56 4.48
N TRP A 97 -11.79 -2.56 4.89
CA TRP A 97 -12.19 -2.18 6.24
C TRP A 97 -13.29 -3.07 6.79
N LEU A 98 -13.46 -3.03 8.11
CA LEU A 98 -14.56 -3.65 8.82
C LEU A 98 -14.66 -3.10 10.25
N ASP A 99 -15.80 -3.31 10.92
CA ASP A 99 -16.02 -2.97 12.34
C ASP A 99 -16.56 -4.13 13.20
N GLY A 100 -16.83 -5.29 12.59
CA GLY A 100 -17.40 -6.44 13.28
C GLY A 100 -18.82 -6.20 13.81
N GLY A 101 -19.56 -5.22 13.26
CA GLY A 101 -20.94 -4.90 13.63
C GLY A 101 -21.10 -4.13 14.95
N SER A 102 -20.01 -3.58 15.50
CA SER A 102 -20.01 -2.90 16.80
C SER A 102 -19.96 -1.38 16.72
N ARG A 103 -19.48 -0.79 15.61
CA ARG A 103 -19.17 0.65 15.48
C ARG A 103 -18.30 1.25 16.59
N GLU A 104 -17.76 0.42 17.47
CA GLU A 104 -16.86 0.76 18.59
C GLU A 104 -15.41 0.40 18.27
N LYS A 105 -15.21 -0.36 17.20
CA LYS A 105 -13.93 -0.85 16.72
C LYS A 105 -13.87 -0.65 15.22
N TYR A 106 -12.67 -0.61 14.68
CA TYR A 106 -12.48 -0.75 13.26
C TYR A 106 -11.19 -1.50 12.99
N CYS A 107 -11.10 -2.07 11.81
CA CYS A 107 -9.85 -2.45 11.23
C CYS A 107 -9.82 -2.02 9.78
N VAL A 108 -8.76 -1.34 9.40
CA VAL A 108 -8.47 -0.99 8.01
C VAL A 108 -7.12 -1.60 7.62
N TYR A 109 -7.03 -2.16 6.43
CA TYR A 109 -5.82 -2.85 6.01
C TYR A 109 -5.64 -2.95 4.50
N PHE A 110 -4.42 -3.33 4.10
CA PHE A 110 -4.10 -3.77 2.75
C PHE A 110 -2.93 -4.78 2.76
N LYS A 111 -2.77 -5.51 1.65
CA LYS A 111 -1.65 -6.45 1.47
C LYS A 111 -0.43 -5.74 0.88
N LEU A 112 0.73 -5.89 1.52
CA LEU A 112 2.01 -5.37 1.02
C LEU A 112 2.49 -6.19 -0.17
N GLU A 113 3.10 -5.52 -1.15
CA GLU A 113 3.62 -6.15 -2.35
C GLU A 113 5.08 -6.61 -2.19
N LYS A 114 5.85 -5.91 -1.36
CA LYS A 114 7.28 -6.20 -1.16
C LYS A 114 7.50 -7.47 -0.33
N VAL A 115 6.63 -7.73 0.64
CA VAL A 115 6.74 -8.88 1.55
C VAL A 115 5.51 -9.74 1.39
N GLU A 116 5.71 -10.99 0.99
CA GLU A 116 4.61 -11.94 0.81
C GLU A 116 3.86 -12.16 2.11
N ASN A 117 2.56 -12.43 1.98
CA ASN A 117 1.68 -12.77 3.10
C ASN A 117 1.74 -11.77 4.26
N THR A 118 2.08 -10.51 3.96
CA THR A 118 2.15 -9.45 4.96
C THR A 118 1.09 -8.40 4.68
N TYR A 119 0.31 -8.10 5.69
CA TYR A 119 -0.71 -7.07 5.69
C TYR A 119 -0.24 -5.91 6.56
N PHE A 120 -0.50 -4.69 6.12
CA PHE A 120 -0.43 -3.53 7.00
C PHE A 120 -1.84 -3.24 7.48
N THR A 121 -2.02 -3.19 8.80
CA THR A 121 -3.32 -3.01 9.45
C THR A 121 -3.26 -1.82 10.40
N CYS A 122 -4.37 -1.10 10.53
CA CYS A 122 -4.60 -0.12 11.57
C CYS A 122 -5.95 -0.36 12.23
N SER A 123 -5.99 -0.20 13.54
CA SER A 123 -7.20 -0.20 14.36
C SER A 123 -7.13 0.94 15.38
N GLN A 124 -8.14 1.04 16.23
CA GLN A 124 -8.19 1.99 17.35
C GLN A 124 -7.01 1.86 18.33
N ALA A 125 -6.27 0.74 18.29
CA ALA A 125 -5.09 0.50 19.11
C ALA A 125 -3.76 0.71 18.34
N GLY A 126 -3.83 1.35 17.16
CA GLY A 126 -2.70 1.73 16.32
C GLY A 126 -2.44 0.79 15.15
N CYS A 127 -1.35 1.05 14.45
CA CYS A 127 -0.98 0.36 13.21
C CYS A 127 0.12 -0.69 13.43
N GLN A 128 0.08 -1.77 12.65
CA GLN A 128 1.11 -2.81 12.66
C GLN A 128 1.19 -3.56 11.33
N LYS A 129 2.27 -4.34 11.18
CA LYS A 129 2.40 -5.34 10.11
C LYS A 129 2.04 -6.71 10.68
N CYS A 130 1.22 -7.46 9.96
CA CYS A 130 0.78 -8.80 10.30
C CYS A 130 1.17 -9.77 9.19
N GLN A 131 1.97 -10.79 9.50
CA GLN A 131 2.37 -11.80 8.53
C GLN A 131 1.57 -13.08 8.74
N THR A 132 0.72 -13.44 7.78
CA THR A 132 -0.19 -14.60 7.81
C THR A 132 -0.58 -14.99 6.38
N GLU A 133 -0.83 -16.27 6.12
CA GLU A 133 -1.24 -16.75 4.79
C GLU A 133 -2.56 -16.13 4.33
N ALA A 134 -3.54 -16.07 5.24
CA ALA A 134 -4.83 -15.45 5.03
C ALA A 134 -5.08 -14.37 6.09
N PHE A 135 -5.69 -13.27 5.68
CA PHE A 135 -6.06 -12.20 6.59
C PHE A 135 -7.12 -12.69 7.59
N SER A 136 -6.88 -12.41 8.87
CA SER A 136 -7.83 -12.64 9.95
C SER A 136 -7.90 -11.39 10.83
N PRO A 137 -9.09 -10.77 11.00
CA PRO A 137 -9.22 -9.56 11.83
C PRO A 137 -8.74 -9.76 13.27
N THR A 138 -9.10 -10.90 13.89
CA THR A 138 -8.72 -11.21 15.28
C THR A 138 -7.23 -11.42 15.47
N THR A 139 -6.50 -11.75 14.39
CA THR A 139 -5.05 -11.96 14.43
C THR A 139 -4.29 -10.68 14.07
N CYS A 140 -4.76 -9.95 13.07
CA CYS A 140 -4.00 -8.85 12.48
C CYS A 140 -4.41 -7.47 12.99
N CYS A 141 -5.61 -7.30 13.53
CA CYS A 141 -6.12 -6.02 14.01
C CYS A 141 -6.03 -5.99 15.53
N ARG A 142 -5.37 -4.98 16.10
CA ARG A 142 -5.19 -4.91 17.56
C ARG A 142 -6.52 -4.58 18.23
N ASN A 143 -6.85 -5.32 19.29
CA ASN A 143 -8.08 -5.15 20.07
C ASN A 143 -9.36 -5.27 19.22
N PHE A 144 -9.33 -6.12 18.20
CA PHE A 144 -10.47 -6.42 17.35
C PHE A 144 -11.31 -7.56 17.94
#